data_AF-A0A699X9B2-F1
#
_entry.id   AF-A0A699X9B2-F1
#
_cell.length_a   1.000
_cell.length_b   1.000
_cell.length_c   1.000
_cell.angle_alpha   90.00
_cell.angle_beta   90.00
_cell.angle_gamma   90.00
#
_symmetry.space_group_name_H-M   'P 1'
#
loop_
_entity.id
_entity.type
_entity.pdbx_description
1 polymer ?
#
loop_
_entity_poly.entity_id
_entity_poly.type
_entity_poly.pdbx_seq_one_letter_code
_entity_poly.pdbx_strand_id
1 'polypeptide(L)'
;SEFPDVFPNELPGIPLVHEVEFNIELIPRAKPISKALYRMAPIELKELKDQLQELLERGFIHLSMSPWGAPVLFVKKKDGSMRLCIDYREL
;
A
#
# COMPACT_ATOMS: atom_id res chain seq x y z
N SER A 1 -3.15 -24.24 17.60
CA SER A 1 -4.31 -23.42 17.23
C SER A 1 -5.22 -24.28 16.39
N GLU A 2 -6.53 -24.26 16.64
CA GLU A 2 -7.51 -25.06 15.90
C GLU A 2 -7.79 -24.53 14.48
N PHE A 3 -7.45 -23.26 14.20
CA PHE A 3 -7.69 -22.61 12.90
C PHE A 3 -6.46 -21.81 12.42
N PRO A 4 -5.32 -22.48 12.16
CA PRO A 4 -4.08 -21.81 11.77
C PRO A 4 -4.15 -21.15 10.38
N ASP A 5 -5.07 -21.61 9.53
CA ASP A 5 -5.39 -21.10 8.20
C ASP A 5 -6.21 -19.81 8.23
N VAL A 6 -7.09 -19.66 9.23
CA VAL A 6 -7.94 -18.47 9.41
C VAL A 6 -7.23 -17.37 10.20
N PHE A 7 -6.38 -17.73 11.16
CA PHE A 7 -5.64 -16.80 12.03
C PHE A 7 -4.12 -16.97 11.92
N PRO A 8 -3.53 -16.76 10.74
CA PRO A 8 -2.09 -16.81 10.61
C PRO A 8 -1.44 -15.59 11.28
N ASN A 9 -0.20 -15.75 11.76
CA ASN A 9 0.58 -14.63 12.31
C ASN A 9 0.94 -13.58 11.25
N GLU A 10 1.00 -14.01 9.97
CA GLU A 10 1.25 -13.17 8.82
C GLU A 10 0.22 -13.44 7.73
N LEU A 11 -0.16 -12.40 6.99
CA LEU A 11 -1.11 -12.55 5.90
C LEU A 11 -0.46 -13.30 4.72
N PRO A 12 -1.17 -14.29 4.14
CA PRO A 12 -0.75 -14.86 2.88
C PRO A 12 -0.82 -13.79 1.78
N GLY A 13 -0.07 -13.99 0.70
CA GLY A 13 -0.15 -13.13 -0.48
C GLY A 13 -1.53 -13.15 -1.15
N ILE A 14 -1.72 -12.34 -2.18
CA ILE A 14 -3.00 -12.29 -2.90
C ILE A 14 -3.26 -13.62 -3.62
N PRO A 15 -4.44 -14.25 -3.44
CA PRO A 15 -4.80 -15.44 -4.18
C PRO A 15 -4.99 -15.14 -5.68
N LEU A 16 -4.59 -16.08 -6.54
CA LEU A 16 -4.69 -15.93 -8.00
C LEU A 16 -6.14 -15.74 -8.49
N VAL A 17 -7.11 -16.28 -7.75
CA VAL A 17 -8.53 -16.20 -8.06
C VAL A 17 -9.21 -15.30 -7.02
N HIS A 18 -9.80 -14.21 -7.50
CA HIS A 18 -10.62 -13.33 -6.68
C HIS A 18 -12.08 -13.74 -6.86
N GLU A 19 -12.77 -14.10 -5.78
CA GLU A 19 -14.22 -14.36 -5.82
C GLU A 19 -15.03 -13.06 -6.00
N VAL A 20 -14.45 -11.93 -5.60
CA VAL A 20 -15.07 -10.60 -5.65
C VAL A 20 -14.04 -9.59 -6.19
N GLU A 21 -14.44 -8.84 -7.21
CA GLU A 21 -13.66 -7.70 -7.71
C GLU A 21 -14.11 -6.42 -7.03
N PHE A 22 -13.15 -5.66 -6.49
CA PHE A 22 -13.40 -4.35 -5.91
C PHE A 22 -13.20 -3.27 -6.97
N ASN A 23 -14.27 -2.52 -7.27
CA ASN A 23 -14.24 -1.41 -8.21
C ASN A 23 -14.28 -0.07 -7.45
N ILE A 24 -13.44 0.88 -7.87
CA ILE A 24 -13.47 2.26 -7.38
C ILE A 24 -14.19 3.11 -8.43
N GLU A 25 -15.42 3.51 -8.14
CA GLU A 25 -16.20 4.37 -9.01
C GLU A 25 -15.77 5.82 -8.88
N LEU A 26 -15.45 6.46 -10.01
CA LEU A 26 -15.09 7.87 -10.05
C LEU A 26 -16.32 8.75 -10.22
N ILE A 27 -16.31 9.91 -9.58
CA ILE A 27 -17.32 10.94 -9.87
C ILE A 27 -17.22 11.39 -11.34
N PRO A 28 -18.35 11.80 -11.97
CA PRO A 28 -18.34 12.25 -13.36
C PRO A 28 -17.32 13.37 -13.59
N ARG A 29 -16.53 13.26 -14.66
CA ARG A 29 -15.50 14.23 -15.09
C ARG A 29 -14.29 14.35 -14.14
N ALA A 30 -14.10 13.40 -13.21
CA ALA A 30 -12.85 13.30 -12.46
C ALA A 30 -11.66 13.23 -13.43
N LYS A 31 -10.59 13.96 -13.10
CA LYS A 31 -9.33 13.97 -13.86
C LYS A 31 -8.24 13.33 -13.00
N PRO A 32 -7.24 12.67 -13.61
CA PRO A 32 -6.12 12.14 -12.86
C PRO A 32 -5.38 13.20 -12.06
N ILE A 33 -5.05 12.87 -10.81
CA ILE A 33 -4.23 13.68 -9.91
C ILE A 33 -2.96 12.91 -9.63
N SER A 34 -1.80 13.56 -9.82
CA SER A 34 -0.50 13.01 -9.49
C SER A 34 0.27 13.98 -8.61
N LYS A 35 0.47 13.60 -7.35
CA LYS A 35 1.23 14.35 -6.36
C LYS A 35 2.63 13.79 -6.21
N ALA A 36 3.59 14.69 -6.05
CA ALA A 36 4.94 14.33 -5.66
C ALA A 36 4.98 13.75 -4.23
N LEU A 37 5.93 12.86 -3.99
CA LEU A 37 6.22 12.31 -2.67
C LEU A 37 6.62 13.42 -1.69
N TYR A 38 6.25 13.28 -0.42
CA TYR A 38 6.75 14.16 0.63
C TYR A 38 8.27 14.03 0.81
N ARG A 39 8.90 15.08 1.34
CA ARG A 39 10.31 15.01 1.70
C ARG A 39 10.49 14.02 2.85
N MET A 40 11.43 13.09 2.67
CA MET A 40 11.72 12.02 3.63
C MET A 40 13.19 12.07 4.04
N ALA A 41 13.46 11.72 5.30
CA ALA A 41 14.81 11.50 5.79
C ALA A 41 15.42 10.21 5.16
N PRO A 42 16.75 10.06 5.15
CA PRO A 42 17.39 8.86 4.59
C PRO A 42 16.89 7.54 5.22
N ILE A 43 16.57 7.55 6.52
CA ILE A 43 16.03 6.38 7.21
C ILE A 43 14.62 6.00 6.74
N GLU A 44 13.78 6.99 6.45
CA GLU A 44 12.43 6.79 5.92
C GLU A 44 12.48 6.31 4.48
N LEU A 45 13.43 6.80 3.67
CA LEU A 45 13.62 6.31 2.30
C LEU A 45 14.06 4.86 2.26
N LYS A 46 14.93 4.44 3.19
CA LYS A 46 15.30 3.03 3.35
C LYS A 46 14.07 2.19 3.71
N GLU A 47 13.32 2.62 4.72
CA GLU A 47 12.09 1.92 5.15
C GLU A 47 11.06 1.82 4.02
N LEU A 48 10.90 2.88 3.22
CA LEU A 48 10.00 2.91 2.07
C LEU A 48 10.38 1.82 1.07
N LYS A 49 11.67 1.70 0.77
CA LYS A 49 12.15 0.65 -0.14
C LYS A 49 11.91 -0.74 0.42
N ASP A 50 12.23 -0.95 1.70
CA ASP A 50 12.10 -2.26 2.36
C ASP A 50 10.62 -2.71 2.40
N GLN A 51 9.68 -1.83 2.80
CA GLN A 51 8.25 -2.17 2.80
C GLN A 51 7.67 -2.35 1.40
N LEU A 52 8.07 -1.53 0.41
CA LEU A 52 7.61 -1.72 -0.98
C LEU A 52 8.07 -3.05 -1.55
N GLN A 53 9.31 -3.46 -1.27
CA GLN A 53 9.83 -4.75 -1.71
C GLN A 53 9.04 -5.90 -1.11
N GLU A 54 8.76 -5.85 0.20
CA GLU A 54 7.93 -6.86 0.86
C GLU A 54 6.52 -6.93 0.26
N LEU A 55 5.87 -5.78 0.03
CA LEU A 55 4.54 -5.73 -0.57
C LEU A 55 4.52 -6.29 -2.01
N LEU A 56 5.59 -6.06 -2.78
CA LEU A 56 5.76 -6.64 -4.13
C LEU A 56 5.95 -8.15 -4.06
N GLU A 57 6.79 -8.65 -3.15
CA GLU A 57 7.05 -10.09 -2.97
C GLU A 57 5.82 -10.85 -2.50
N ARG A 58 5.00 -10.23 -1.63
CA ARG A 58 3.70 -10.77 -1.22
C ARG A 58 2.62 -10.65 -2.30
N GLY A 59 2.89 -9.93 -3.39
CA GLY A 59 1.93 -9.70 -4.47
C GLY A 59 0.78 -8.75 -4.10
N PHE A 60 0.91 -7.99 -3.02
CA PHE A 60 -0.11 -7.01 -2.61
C PHE A 60 -0.14 -5.77 -3.51
N ILE A 61 0.98 -5.46 -4.16
CA ILE A 61 1.11 -4.38 -5.12
C ILE A 61 1.86 -4.88 -6.36
N HIS A 62 1.75 -4.14 -7.46
CA HIS A 62 2.55 -4.34 -8.66
C HIS A 62 3.01 -3.00 -9.24
N LEU A 63 4.02 -3.03 -10.11
CA LEU A 63 4.43 -1.84 -10.84
C LEU A 63 3.31 -1.36 -11.77
N SER A 64 3.07 -0.06 -11.80
CA SER A 64 2.05 0.55 -12.65
C SER A 64 2.58 1.79 -13.36
N MET A 65 1.98 2.10 -14.51
CA MET A 65 2.17 3.37 -15.24
C MET A 65 0.88 4.20 -15.15
N SER A 66 0.41 4.44 -13.93
CA SER A 66 -0.84 5.16 -13.68
C SER A 66 -0.67 6.68 -13.90
N PRO A 67 -1.65 7.37 -14.51
CA PRO A 67 -1.69 8.83 -14.49
C PRO A 67 -2.07 9.39 -13.10
N TRP A 68 -2.52 8.52 -12.18
CA TRP A 68 -2.83 8.85 -10.79
C TRP A 68 -1.63 8.56 -9.88
N GLY A 69 -1.36 9.46 -8.93
CA GLY A 69 -0.28 9.30 -7.96
C GLY A 69 -0.63 9.97 -6.64
N ALA A 70 -0.62 9.20 -5.56
CA ALA A 70 -0.80 9.68 -4.20
C ALA A 70 0.53 9.62 -3.43
N PRO A 71 0.83 10.61 -2.57
CA PRO A 71 2.04 10.59 -1.78
C PRO A 71 1.91 9.57 -0.63
N VAL A 72 3.06 9.12 -0.16
CA VAL A 72 3.19 8.24 1.00
C VAL A 72 3.74 9.03 2.19
N LEU A 73 3.31 8.66 3.39
CA LEU A 73 3.84 9.14 4.66
C LEU A 73 4.02 7.97 5.64
N PHE A 74 4.89 8.16 6.63
CA PHE A 74 5.10 7.19 7.70
C PHE A 74 4.40 7.61 8.99
N VAL A 75 3.76 6.63 9.63
CA VAL A 75 3.22 6.78 10.98
C VAL A 75 4.02 5.90 11.93
N LYS A 76 4.49 6.47 13.03
CA LYS A 76 5.20 5.73 14.07
C LYS A 76 4.22 4.90 14.91
N LYS A 77 4.44 3.60 14.99
CA LYS A 77 3.70 2.68 15.86
C LYS A 77 4.23 2.73 17.29
N LYS A 78 3.47 2.16 18.23
CA LYS A 78 3.83 2.08 19.66
C LYS A 78 5.11 1.29 19.91
N ASP A 79 5.38 0.27 19.11
CA ASP A 79 6.58 -0.55 19.15
C ASP A 79 7.82 0.14 18.55
N GLY A 80 7.67 1.36 18.02
CA GLY A 80 8.74 2.13 17.38
C GLY A 80 8.89 1.85 15.88
N SER A 81 8.18 0.87 15.32
CA SER A 81 8.17 0.60 13.88
C SER A 81 7.46 1.71 13.11
N MET A 82 7.76 1.85 11.82
CA MET A 82 7.06 2.75 10.91
C MET A 82 5.99 1.98 10.12
N ARG A 83 4.86 2.61 9.85
CA ARG A 83 3.81 2.11 8.96
C ARG A 83 3.72 3.00 7.73
N LEU A 84 3.88 2.40 6.55
CA LEU A 84 3.61 3.05 5.29
C LEU A 84 2.11 3.36 5.17
N CYS A 85 1.78 4.64 4.96
CA CYS A 85 0.41 5.12 4.77
C CYS A 85 0.32 5.91 3.47
N ILE A 86 -0.62 5.55 2.60
CA ILE A 86 -0.90 6.29 1.36
C ILE A 86 -1.92 7.37 1.68
N ASP A 87 -1.61 8.61 1.30
CA ASP A 87 -2.50 9.75 1.49
C ASP A 87 -3.50 9.87 0.34
N TYR A 88 -4.61 9.17 0.47
CA TYR A 88 -5.70 9.15 -0.51
C TYR A 88 -6.65 10.36 -0.45
N ARG A 89 -6.38 11.39 0.36
CA ARG A 89 -7.33 12.49 0.60
C ARG A 89 -7.71 13.30 -0.65
N GLU A 90 -6.87 13.29 -1.68
CA GLU A 90 -7.17 13.96 -2.97
C GLU A 90 -7.62 12.99 -4.07
N LEU A 91 -7.75 11.68 -3.78
CA LEU A 91 -8.34 10.72 -4.70
C LEU A 91 -9.86 10.62 -4.52
#